data_AF-A0A7Y3ID83-F1
#
_entry.id   AF-A0A7Y3ID83-F1
#
_cell.length_a   1.000
_cell.length_b   1.000
_cell.length_c   1.000
_cell.angle_alpha   90.00
_cell.angle_beta   90.00
_cell.angle_gamma   90.00
#
_symmetry.space_group_name_H-M   'P 1'
#
loop_
_entity.id
_entity.type
_entity.pdbx_description
1 polymer ?
#
loop_
_entity_poly.entity_id
_entity_poly.type
_entity_poly.pdbx_seq_one_letter_code
_entity_poly.pdbx_strand_id
1 'polypeptide(L)' 'RSGRLDTSERGAESAIPSLHGIFDRRGRLMVVMTHNTDIADGWEREGEDDEFFFLFSPNAYAIGINVILYALTH' A
#
# COMPACT_ATOMS: atom_id res chain seq x y z
N ARG A 1 -7.89 -8.55 28.21
CA ARG A 1 -7.56 -8.85 26.80
C ARG A 1 -6.48 -7.86 26.39
N SER A 2 -5.22 -8.31 26.27
CA SER A 2 -4.11 -7.45 25.82
C SER A 2 -4.28 -7.26 24.32
N GLY A 3 -4.74 -6.07 23.92
CA GLY A 3 -4.82 -5.68 22.52
C GLY A 3 -3.40 -5.46 22.01
N ARG A 4 -3.06 -6.10 20.90
CA ARG A 4 -1.84 -5.82 20.16
C ARG A 4 -1.94 -4.38 19.64
N LEU A 5 -1.26 -3.45 20.31
CA LEU A 5 -1.20 -2.03 19.96
C LEU A 5 -0.24 -1.74 18.80
N ASP A 6 0.34 -2.79 18.20
CA ASP A 6 1.38 -2.67 17.18
C ASP A 6 1.00 -3.48 15.94
N THR A 7 0.76 -2.79 14.83
CA THR A 7 0.53 -3.41 13.52
C THR A 7 1.83 -3.92 12.91
N SER A 8 2.98 -3.54 13.45
CA SER A 8 4.29 -4.02 13.00
C SER A 8 4.44 -5.53 13.16
N GLU A 9 4.88 -6.21 12.11
CA GLU A 9 5.17 -7.66 12.12
C GLU A 9 6.57 -7.99 12.64
N ARG A 10 7.51 -7.05 12.53
CA ARG A 10 8.93 -7.17 12.89
C ARG A 10 9.38 -6.12 13.90
N GLY A 11 8.47 -5.60 14.71
CA GLY A 11 8.78 -4.61 15.74
C GLY A 11 9.32 -3.30 15.16
N ALA A 12 10.43 -2.76 15.68
CA ALA A 12 10.97 -1.48 15.19
C ALA A 12 11.29 -1.48 13.67
N GLU A 13 11.65 -2.64 13.10
CA GLU A 13 12.05 -2.78 11.70
C GLU A 13 10.90 -2.61 10.69
N SER A 14 9.66 -2.76 11.13
CA SER A 14 8.47 -2.55 10.28
C SER A 14 7.45 -1.58 10.87
N ALA A 15 7.85 -0.81 11.90
CA ALA A 15 6.95 0.11 12.59
C ALA A 15 6.50 1.30 11.74
N ILE A 16 7.23 1.60 10.65
CA ILE A 16 6.95 2.76 9.82
C ILE A 16 6.54 2.30 8.41
N PRO A 17 5.29 2.55 7.98
CA PRO A 17 4.87 2.36 6.60
C PRO A 17 5.51 3.40 5.70
N SER A 18 5.97 3.01 4.51
CA SER A 18 6.58 3.93 3.56
C SER A 18 6.37 3.54 2.10
N LEU A 19 6.31 4.56 1.24
CA LEU A 19 6.37 4.41 -0.21
C LEU A 19 7.67 5.02 -0.71
N HIS A 20 8.35 4.31 -1.60
CA HIS A 20 9.57 4.77 -2.24
C HIS A 20 9.43 4.75 -3.76
N GLY A 21 10.20 5.62 -4.41
CA GLY A 21 10.22 5.76 -5.86
C GLY A 21 11.63 5.76 -6.42
N ILE A 22 11.83 5.09 -7.55
CA ILE A 22 13.03 5.27 -8.39
C ILE A 22 12.61 6.12 -9.59
N PHE A 23 13.32 7.21 -9.81
CA PHE A 23 13.02 8.18 -10.87
C PHE A 23 14.07 8.17 -11.96
N ASP A 24 13.65 8.37 -13.21
CA ASP A 24 14.58 8.55 -14.34
C ASP A 24 15.20 9.96 -14.34
N ARG A 25 16.11 10.22 -15.29
CA ARG A 25 16.78 11.52 -15.43
C ARG A 25 15.84 12.68 -15.78
N ARG A 26 14.61 12.39 -16.22
CA ARG A 26 13.58 13.38 -16.55
C ARG A 26 12.59 13.56 -15.39
N GLY A 27 12.83 12.91 -14.24
CA GLY A 27 11.97 12.99 -13.07
C GLY A 27 10.72 12.13 -13.15
N ARG A 28 10.65 11.16 -14.08
CA ARG A 28 9.51 10.23 -14.17
C ARG A 28 9.70 9.06 -13.22
N LEU A 29 8.64 8.69 -12.51
CA LEU A 29 8.63 7.55 -11.59
C LEU A 29 8.66 6.25 -12.39
N MET A 30 9.72 5.45 -12.24
CA MET A 30 9.93 4.19 -12.95
C MET A 30 9.59 2.97 -12.11
N VAL A 31 9.81 3.06 -10.81
CA VAL A 31 9.54 1.96 -9.86
C VAL A 31 8.88 2.56 -8.63
N VAL A 32 7.77 1.98 -8.19
CA VAL A 32 7.16 2.24 -6.88
C VAL A 32 7.37 1.02 -5.98
N MET A 33 7.73 1.26 -4.73
CA MET A 33 7.93 0.21 -3.73
C MET A 33 7.14 0.56 -2.49
N THR A 34 6.35 -0.39 -2.00
CA THR A 34 5.50 -0.25 -0.81
C THR A 34 6.08 -1.11 0.31
N HIS A 35 6.52 -0.51 1.41
CA HIS A 35 7.09 -1.21 2.56
C HIS A 35 6.20 -1.05 3.79
N ASN A 36 5.78 -2.18 4.37
CA ASN A 36 4.98 -2.25 5.60
C ASN A 36 3.67 -1.45 5.55
N THR A 37 3.10 -1.26 4.36
CA THR A 37 1.87 -0.47 4.19
C THR A 37 0.60 -1.32 4.17
N ASP A 38 0.75 -2.64 4.05
CA ASP A 38 -0.34 -3.62 3.89
C ASP A 38 -1.34 -3.24 2.79
N ILE A 39 -0.88 -2.50 1.78
CA ILE A 39 -1.77 -1.98 0.73
C ILE A 39 -2.19 -3.10 -0.22
N ALA A 40 -1.33 -4.11 -0.39
CA ALA A 40 -1.62 -5.28 -1.18
C ALA A 40 -2.74 -6.13 -0.55
N ASP A 41 -2.84 -6.19 0.78
CA ASP A 41 -3.94 -6.86 1.48
C ASP A 41 -5.30 -6.26 1.09
N GLY A 42 -5.35 -4.94 0.88
CA GLY A 42 -6.55 -4.26 0.39
C GLY A 42 -7.01 -4.74 -1.00
N TRP A 43 -6.12 -5.34 -1.80
CA TRP A 43 -6.44 -5.95 -3.09
C TRP A 43 -6.65 -7.46 -2.99
N GLU A 44 -5.85 -8.16 -2.18
CA GLU A 44 -5.88 -9.63 -2.08
C GLU A 44 -7.07 -10.14 -1.27
N ARG A 45 -7.45 -9.39 -0.23
CA ARG A 45 -8.40 -9.83 0.81
C ARG A 45 -9.76 -9.16 0.71
N GLU A 46 -10.02 -8.47 -0.40
CA GLU A 46 -11.24 -7.69 -0.63
C GLU A 46 -12.54 -8.52 -0.53
N GLY A 47 -12.46 -9.83 -0.77
CA GLY A 47 -13.61 -10.74 -0.74
C GLY A 47 -13.69 -11.62 0.51
N GLU A 48 -12.81 -11.41 1.49
CA GLU A 48 -12.80 -12.22 2.72
C GLU A 48 -13.86 -11.78 3.73
N ASP A 49 -14.11 -10.48 3.83
CA ASP A 49 -15.05 -9.88 4.78
C ASP A 49 -15.53 -8.50 4.30
N ASP A 50 -16.83 -8.24 4.43
CA ASP A 50 -17.45 -6.99 3.95
C ASP A 50 -16.94 -5.76 4.74
N GLU A 51 -16.71 -5.88 6.05
CA GLU A 51 -16.21 -4.77 6.87
C GLU A 51 -14.77 -4.42 6.49
N PHE A 52 -13.92 -5.43 6.30
CA PHE A 52 -12.56 -5.26 5.78
C PHE A 52 -12.57 -4.56 4.41
N PHE A 53 -13.44 -5.00 3.50
CA PHE A 53 -13.59 -4.39 2.18
C PHE A 53 -13.86 -2.89 2.31
N PHE A 54 -14.94 -2.50 3.00
CA PHE A 54 -15.35 -1.10 3.06
C PHE A 54 -14.32 -0.21 3.78
N LEU A 55 -13.52 -0.77 4.69
CA LEU A 55 -12.54 -0.01 5.46
C LEU A 55 -11.22 0.20 4.70
N PHE A 56 -10.76 -0.79 3.93
CA PHE A 56 -9.40 -0.78 3.36
C PHE A 56 -9.35 -0.86 1.83
N SER A 57 -10.18 -1.68 1.19
CA SER A 57 -10.05 -1.97 -0.25
C SER A 57 -10.26 -0.77 -1.18
N PRO A 58 -11.26 0.12 -0.99
CA PRO A 58 -11.44 1.30 -1.85
C PRO A 58 -10.22 2.24 -1.86
N ASN A 59 -9.58 2.45 -0.72
CA ASN A 59 -8.39 3.30 -0.63
C ASN A 59 -7.17 2.63 -1.28
N ALA A 60 -7.02 1.32 -1.11
CA ALA A 60 -6.00 0.55 -1.81
C ALA A 60 -6.19 0.64 -3.34
N TYR A 61 -7.43 0.56 -3.83
CA TYR A 61 -7.73 0.74 -5.26
C TYR A 61 -7.36 2.11 -5.78
N ALA A 62 -7.63 3.18 -5.03
CA ALA A 62 -7.27 4.52 -5.44
C ALA A 62 -5.75 4.65 -5.72
N ILE A 63 -4.90 4.07 -4.88
CA ILE A 63 -3.46 4.07 -5.10
C ILE A 63 -3.08 3.23 -6.33
N GLY A 64 -3.61 2.00 -6.46
CA GLY A 64 -3.33 1.15 -7.61
C GLY A 64 -3.73 1.80 -8.95
N ILE A 65 -4.92 2.41 -8.99
CA ILE A 65 -5.42 3.15 -10.16
C ILE A 65 -4.50 4.33 -10.47
N ASN A 66 -4.08 5.11 -9.47
CA ASN A 66 -3.16 6.23 -9.69
C ASN A 66 -1.81 5.78 -10.24
N VAL A 67 -1.27 4.66 -9.76
CA VAL A 67 -0.01 4.08 -10.29
C VAL A 67 -0.17 3.66 -11.75
N ILE A 68 -1.26 2.98 -12.09
CA ILE A 68 -1.54 2.55 -13.46
C ILE A 68 -1.75 3.76 -14.37
N LEU A 69 -2.57 4.73 -13.96
CA LEU A 69 -2.81 5.96 -14.72
C LEU A 69 -1.51 6.73 -14.95
N TYR A 70 -0.65 6.84 -13.93
CA TYR A 70 0.66 7.47 -14.08
C TYR A 70 1.50 6.74 -15.14
N ALA A 71 1.63 5.42 -15.03
CA ALA A 71 2.40 4.60 -15.97
C ALA A 71 1.89 4.68 -17.42
N LEU A 72 0.59 4.91 -17.60
CA LEU A 72 -0.01 5.07 -18.93
C LEU A 72 0.09 6.49 -19.50
N THR A 73 0.47 7.49 -18.68
CA THR A 73 0.46 8.90 -19.08
C THR A 73 1.82 9.61 -19.03
N HIS A 74 2.86 9.00 -18.47
CA HIS A 74 4.20 9.59 -18.29
C HIS A 74 5.33 8.63 -18.75
#